data_AF-A0A1F6DD82-F1
#
_entry.id   AF-A0A1F6DD82-F1
#
_cell.length_a   1.000
_cell.length_b   1.000
_cell.length_c   1.000
_cell.angle_alpha   90.00
_cell.angle_beta   90.00
_cell.angle_gamma   90.00
#
_symmetry.space_group_name_H-M   'P 1'
#
loop_
_entity.id
_entity.type
_entity.pdbx_description
1 polymer ?
#
loop_
_entity_poly.entity_id
_entity_poly.type
_entity_poly.pdbx_seq_one_letter_code
_entity_poly.pdbx_strand_id
1 'polypeptide(L)'
;MHFREVAQAIEETFGRAAHIATTHNELIKDDRFVLVGRGLYALTEWGYTPGVVKDVILAVLEKHGALTKTEIIDHVRKERYVKDNTIVVNLQDLNLFAKTADGKYRSAL
;
A
#
# COMPACT_ATOMS: atom_id res chain seq x y z
N MET A 1 -11.04 0.03 6.40
CA MET A 1 -11.85 -1.16 6.74
C MET A 1 -11.56 -2.28 5.75
N HIS A 2 -11.59 -3.54 6.17
CA HIS A 2 -11.37 -4.67 5.28
C HIS A 2 -12.63 -4.93 4.44
N PHE A 3 -12.51 -5.29 3.16
CA PHE A 3 -13.68 -5.47 2.27
C PHE A 3 -14.71 -6.50 2.77
N ARG A 4 -14.26 -7.49 3.54
CA ARG A 4 -15.17 -8.45 4.23
C ARG A 4 -16.01 -7.77 5.30
N GLU A 5 -15.41 -6.88 6.09
CA GLU A 5 -16.12 -6.09 7.09
C GLU A 5 -17.07 -5.10 6.42
N VAL A 6 -16.69 -4.55 5.26
CA VAL A 6 -17.60 -3.73 4.44
C VAL A 6 -18.82 -4.53 3.98
N ALA A 7 -18.61 -5.74 3.45
CA ALA A 7 -19.71 -6.59 3.02
C ALA A 7 -20.65 -6.95 4.20
N GLN A 8 -20.07 -7.28 5.35
CA GLN A 8 -20.84 -7.55 6.57
C GLN A 8 -21.65 -6.31 7.02
N ALA A 9 -21.04 -5.13 7.05
CA ALA A 9 -21.72 -3.89 7.45
C ALA A 9 -22.88 -3.53 6.50
N ILE A 10 -22.74 -3.80 5.19
CA ILE A 10 -23.83 -3.64 4.22
C ILE A 10 -24.99 -4.58 4.56
N GLU A 11 -24.70 -5.84 4.85
CA GLU A 11 -25.73 -6.82 5.22
C GLU A 11 -26.45 -6.43 6.51
N GLU A 12 -25.71 -6.01 7.53
CA GLU A 12 -26.28 -5.51 8.80
C GLU A 12 -27.15 -4.27 8.62
N THR A 13 -26.77 -3.36 7.71
CA THR A 13 -27.49 -2.10 7.47
C THR A 13 -28.75 -2.29 6.63
N PHE A 14 -28.70 -3.14 5.61
CA PHE A 14 -29.76 -3.27 4.60
C PHE A 14 -30.56 -4.56 4.68
N GLY A 15 -30.15 -5.51 5.55
CA GLY A 15 -30.82 -6.80 5.74
C GLY A 15 -30.74 -7.72 4.51
N ARG A 16 -29.75 -7.52 3.63
CA ARG A 16 -29.53 -8.31 2.41
C ARG A 16 -28.07 -8.70 2.30
N ALA A 17 -27.81 -9.98 2.01
CA ALA A 17 -26.46 -10.49 1.85
C ALA A 17 -25.68 -9.71 0.78
N ALA A 18 -24.52 -9.19 1.15
CA ALA A 18 -23.59 -8.56 0.22
C ALA A 18 -22.51 -9.56 -0.20
N HIS A 19 -22.32 -9.75 -1.49
CA HIS A 19 -21.34 -10.70 -2.00
C HIS A 19 -19.92 -10.15 -1.83
N ILE A 20 -19.12 -10.78 -0.97
CA ILE A 20 -17.78 -10.35 -0.57
C ILE A 20 -16.87 -10.02 -1.77
N ALA A 21 -16.83 -10.88 -2.80
CA ALA A 21 -15.97 -10.64 -3.96
C ALA A 21 -16.47 -9.48 -4.83
N THR A 22 -17.79 -9.27 -4.89
CA THR A 22 -18.39 -8.15 -5.60
C THR A 22 -18.09 -6.85 -4.88
N THR A 23 -18.26 -6.82 -3.55
CA THR A 23 -17.88 -5.66 -2.71
C THR A 23 -16.42 -5.27 -2.93
N HIS A 24 -15.51 -6.26 -2.97
CA HIS A 24 -14.09 -5.99 -3.26
C HIS A 24 -13.90 -5.33 -4.63
N ASN A 25 -14.52 -5.88 -5.68
CA ASN A 25 -14.37 -5.36 -7.04
C ASN A 25 -14.97 -3.96 -7.20
N GLU A 26 -16.11 -3.69 -6.57
CA GLU A 26 -16.73 -2.36 -6.62
C GLU A 26 -15.90 -1.32 -5.85
N LEU A 27 -15.27 -1.70 -4.73
CA LEU A 27 -14.32 -0.82 -4.02
C LEU A 27 -13.05 -0.53 -4.84
N ILE A 28 -12.65 -1.40 -5.78
CA ILE A 28 -11.50 -1.15 -6.68
C ILE A 28 -11.87 -0.16 -7.78
N LYS A 29 -13.11 -0.19 -8.26
CA LYS A 29 -13.56 0.63 -9.40
C LYS A 29 -13.96 2.06 -9.01
N ASP A 30 -14.17 2.31 -7.73
CA ASP A 30 -14.65 3.59 -7.22
C ASP A 30 -13.47 4.44 -6.73
N ASP A 31 -13.20 5.54 -7.44
CA ASP A 31 -12.06 6.45 -7.20
C ASP A 31 -12.08 7.13 -5.82
N ARG A 32 -13.19 7.02 -5.08
CA ARG A 32 -13.26 7.49 -3.68
C ARG A 32 -12.50 6.58 -2.73
N PHE A 33 -12.16 5.35 -3.15
CA PHE A 33 -11.49 4.36 -2.31
C PHE A 33 -10.10 4.03 -2.84
N VAL A 34 -9.17 3.82 -1.90
CA VAL A 34 -7.80 3.41 -2.17
C VAL A 34 -7.48 2.12 -1.42
N LEU A 35 -6.93 1.13 -2.13
CA LEU A 35 -6.44 -0.11 -1.52
C LEU A 35 -5.11 0.16 -0.78
N VAL A 36 -5.18 0.43 0.52
CA VAL A 36 -4.01 0.80 1.34
C VAL A 36 -3.25 -0.39 1.90
N GLY A 37 -3.86 -1.58 1.92
CA GLY A 37 -3.24 -2.83 2.34
C GLY A 37 -4.01 -4.02 1.78
N ARG A 38 -3.58 -5.25 2.07
CA ARG A 38 -4.27 -6.47 1.57
C ARG A 38 -5.72 -6.50 2.05
N GLY A 39 -6.64 -6.20 1.13
CA GLY A 39 -8.07 -6.11 1.39
C GLY A 39 -8.51 -4.90 2.20
N LEU A 40 -7.61 -3.96 2.54
CA LEU A 40 -7.93 -2.78 3.34
C LEU A 40 -8.15 -1.57 2.44
N TYR A 41 -9.30 -0.92 2.62
CA TYR A 41 -9.67 0.28 1.89
C TYR A 41 -9.76 1.48 2.83
N ALA A 42 -9.33 2.63 2.30
CA ALA A 42 -9.45 3.95 2.90
C ALA A 42 -10.05 4.93 1.88
N LEU A 43 -10.54 6.07 2.35
CA LEU A 43 -11.04 7.13 1.47
C LEU A 43 -9.88 7.94 0.88
N THR A 44 -10.00 8.31 -0.38
CA THR A 44 -9.02 9.16 -1.09
C THR A 44 -8.86 10.52 -0.40
N GLU A 45 -9.95 11.07 0.16
CA GLU A 45 -9.94 12.37 0.86
C GLU A 45 -9.08 12.38 2.14
N TRP A 46 -8.75 11.22 2.69
CA TRP A 46 -7.84 11.10 3.85
C TRP A 46 -6.37 11.31 3.47
N GLY A 47 -6.08 11.57 2.19
CA GLY A 47 -4.73 11.84 1.70
C GLY A 47 -3.90 10.60 1.40
N TYR A 48 -4.51 9.41 1.34
CA TYR A 48 -3.80 8.21 0.94
C TYR A 48 -3.48 8.24 -0.56
N THR A 49 -2.19 8.11 -0.88
CA THR A 49 -1.75 8.09 -2.27
C THR A 49 -2.07 6.73 -2.91
N PRO A 50 -2.72 6.68 -4.08
CA PRO A 50 -2.88 5.45 -4.84
C PRO A 50 -1.53 4.93 -5.33
N GLY A 51 -1.45 3.62 -5.59
CA GLY A 51 -0.22 2.98 -6.07
C GLY A 51 0.14 1.73 -5.28
N VAL A 52 1.22 1.07 -5.67
CA VAL A 52 1.77 -0.11 -5.01
C VAL A 52 2.83 0.29 -3.98
N VAL A 53 3.27 -0.68 -3.17
CA VAL A 53 4.34 -0.46 -2.18
C VAL A 53 5.62 0.08 -2.84
N LYS A 54 5.89 -0.29 -4.10
CA LYS A 54 7.05 0.18 -4.87
C LYS A 54 7.01 1.69 -5.09
N ASP A 55 5.85 2.26 -5.41
CA ASP A 55 5.68 3.69 -5.64
C ASP A 55 5.95 4.48 -4.36
N VAL A 56 5.49 3.97 -3.21
CA VAL A 56 5.77 4.56 -1.90
C VAL A 56 7.26 4.51 -1.57
N ILE A 57 7.93 3.37 -1.85
CA ILE A 57 9.39 3.25 -1.66
C ILE A 57 10.13 4.25 -2.56
N LEU A 58 9.74 4.40 -3.83
CA LEU A 58 10.33 5.37 -4.75
C LEU A 58 10.19 6.79 -4.23
N ALA A 59 8.98 7.21 -3.84
CA ALA A 59 8.74 8.55 -3.28
C ALA A 59 9.57 8.81 -2.01
N VAL A 60 9.74 7.80 -1.14
CA VAL A 60 10.61 7.88 0.04
C VAL A 60 12.07 8.09 -0.36
N LEU A 61 12.57 7.33 -1.34
CA LEU A 61 13.94 7.44 -1.83
C LEU A 61 14.21 8.73 -2.60
N GLU A 62 13.23 9.26 -3.35
CA GLU A 62 13.32 10.56 -4.02
C GLU A 62 13.41 11.71 -3.00
N LYS A 63 12.64 11.62 -1.91
CA LYS A 63 12.60 12.64 -0.86
C LYS A 63 13.83 12.64 0.04
N HIS A 64 14.34 11.46 0.39
CA HIS A 64 15.39 11.30 1.40
C HIS A 64 16.75 10.88 0.83
N GLY A 65 16.82 10.56 -0.47
CA GLY A 65 18.01 10.00 -1.09
C GLY A 65 18.20 8.52 -0.74
N ALA A 66 19.44 8.04 -0.86
CA ALA A 66 19.76 6.64 -0.61
C ALA A 66 19.63 6.30 0.89
N LEU A 67 18.88 5.26 1.20
CA LEU A 67 18.55 4.86 2.58
C LEU A 67 18.84 3.38 2.84
N THR A 68 19.14 3.03 4.08
CA THR A 68 19.23 1.64 4.50
C THR A 68 17.86 0.96 4.48
N LYS A 69 17.86 -0.38 4.43
CA LYS A 69 16.64 -1.18 4.50
C LYS A 69 15.75 -0.79 5.70
N THR A 70 16.35 -0.56 6.87
CA THR A 70 15.62 -0.24 8.09
C THR A 70 14.96 1.14 8.00
N GLU A 71 15.70 2.15 7.53
CA GLU A 71 15.17 3.50 7.33
C GLU A 71 13.99 3.48 6.34
N ILE A 72 14.10 2.74 5.24
CA ILE A 72 13.00 2.60 4.26
C ILE A 72 11.77 1.99 4.92
N ILE A 73 11.93 0.93 5.72
CA ILE A 73 10.80 0.33 6.45
C ILE A 73 10.13 1.35 7.36
N ASP A 74 10.92 2.11 8.13
CA ASP A 74 10.40 3.10 9.07
C ASP A 74 9.68 4.25 8.37
N HIS A 75 10.20 4.73 7.23
CA HIS A 75 9.54 5.76 6.43
C HIS A 75 8.26 5.26 5.77
N VAL A 76 8.30 4.09 5.12
CA VAL A 76 7.13 3.53 4.41
C VAL A 76 6.00 3.21 5.39
N ARG A 77 6.30 2.75 6.61
CA ARG A 77 5.27 2.48 7.64
C ARG A 77 4.54 3.72 8.14
N LYS A 78 5.15 4.90 8.02
CA LYS A 78 4.50 6.18 8.35
C LYS A 78 3.51 6.59 7.25
N GLU A 79 3.80 6.24 6.01
CA GLU A 79 3.00 6.59 4.83
C GLU A 79 1.89 5.54 4.56
N ARG A 80 2.14 4.26 4.86
CA ARG A 80 1.24 3.16 4.47
C ARG A 80 1.19 2.01 5.46
N TYR A 81 -0.01 1.45 5.65
CA TYR A 81 -0.21 0.24 6.44
C TYR A 81 0.21 -1.02 5.67
N VAL A 82 1.46 -1.41 5.82
CA VAL A 82 2.06 -2.57 5.15
C VAL A 82 2.97 -3.35 6.10
N LYS A 83 3.11 -4.67 5.87
CA LYS A 83 4.04 -5.50 6.64
C LYS A 83 5.48 -5.29 6.15
N ASP A 84 6.44 -5.30 7.06
CA ASP A 84 7.87 -5.12 6.77
C ASP A 84 8.36 -6.07 5.66
N ASN A 85 7.97 -7.35 5.72
CA ASN A 85 8.35 -8.33 4.69
C ASN A 85 7.88 -7.94 3.28
N THR A 86 6.72 -7.30 3.17
CA THR A 86 6.22 -6.82 1.86
C THR A 86 7.11 -5.69 1.35
N ILE A 87 7.58 -4.79 2.21
CA ILE A 87 8.54 -3.75 1.83
C ILE A 87 9.85 -4.39 1.36
N VAL A 88 10.39 -5.32 2.15
CA VAL A 88 11.66 -6.00 1.86
C VAL A 88 11.61 -6.78 0.55
N VAL A 89 10.52 -7.49 0.26
CA VAL A 89 10.36 -8.21 -1.01
C VAL A 89 10.29 -7.24 -2.20
N ASN A 90 9.65 -6.09 -2.05
CA ASN A 90 9.59 -5.10 -3.13
C ASN A 90 10.95 -4.45 -3.42
N LEU A 91 11.83 -4.29 -2.42
CA LEU A 91 13.21 -3.82 -2.59
C LEU A 91 14.10 -4.75 -3.42
N GLN A 92 13.66 -5.99 -3.68
CA GLN A 92 14.39 -6.94 -4.54
C GLN A 92 14.16 -6.68 -6.03
N ASP A 93 13.26 -5.76 -6.40
CA ASP A 93 13.06 -5.38 -7.79
C ASP A 93 14.24 -4.55 -8.31
N LEU A 94 15.19 -5.23 -8.95
CA LEU A 94 16.42 -4.63 -9.48
C LEU A 94 16.19 -3.63 -10.61
N ASN A 95 14.99 -3.60 -11.22
CA ASN A 95 14.66 -2.60 -12.24
C ASN A 95 14.36 -1.22 -11.63
N LEU A 96 13.96 -1.19 -10.35
CA LEU A 96 13.53 0.03 -9.67
C LEU A 96 14.49 0.42 -8.54
N PHE A 97 15.15 -0.54 -7.92
CA PHE A 97 15.98 -0.32 -6.73
C PHE A 97 17.37 -0.90 -6.93
N ALA A 98 18.38 -0.05 -6.74
CA ALA A 98 19.77 -0.47 -6.75
C ALA A 98 20.33 -0.44 -5.33
N LYS A 99 20.93 -1.56 -4.89
CA LYS A 99 21.64 -1.63 -3.62
C LYS A 99 23.09 -1.16 -3.80
N THR A 100 23.51 -0.19 -3.02
CA THR A 100 24.87 0.36 -3.03
C THR A 100 25.81 -0.48 -2.17
N ALA A 101 27.13 -0.29 -2.36
CA ALA A 101 28.16 -1.04 -1.64
C ALA A 101 28.12 -0.83 -0.11
N ASP A 102 27.65 0.33 0.34
CA ASP A 102 27.44 0.68 1.76
C ASP A 102 26.12 0.12 2.33
N GLY A 103 25.39 -0.69 1.57
CA GLY A 103 24.19 -1.39 2.04
C GLY A 103 22.90 -0.57 2.00
N LYS A 104 22.93 0.62 1.39
CA LYS A 104 21.75 1.45 1.14
C LYS A 104 21.07 1.06 -0.18
N TYR A 105 19.85 1.53 -0.36
CA TYR A 105 19.09 1.43 -1.60
C TYR A 105 18.89 2.83 -2.15
N ARG A 106 18.98 2.95 -3.47
CA ARG A 106 18.61 4.15 -4.23
C ARG A 106 17.62 3.78 -5.33
N SER A 107 16.90 4.78 -5.84
CA SER A 107 16.16 4.61 -7.09
C SER A 107 17.14 4.24 -8.21
N ALA A 108 16.77 3.27 -9.04
CA ALA A 108 17.48 2.88 -10.25
C ALA A 108 16.98 3.60 -11.51
N LEU A 109 15.92 4.41 -11.36
CA LEU A 109 15.38 5.31 -12.39
C LEU A 109 16.25 6.55 -12.56
#